data_AF-G7WK02-F1
#
_entry.id   AF-G7WK02-F1
#
_cell.length_a   1.000
_cell.length_b   1.000
_cell.length_c   1.000
_cell.angle_alpha   90.00
_cell.angle_beta   90.00
_cell.angle_gamma   90.00
#
_symmetry.space_group_name_H-M   'P 1'
#
loop_
_entity.id
_entity.type
_entity.pdbx_description
1 polymer ?
#
loop_
_entity_poly.entity_id
_entity_poly.type
_entity_poly.pdbx_seq_one_letter_code
_entity_poly.pdbx_strand_id
1 'polypeptide(L)' 'MRDEILSRPELANVKAVRDGRVHVLNSKANSGLRSIIGELYLAKWFHPQLFEDVDPGEVHQDMIRRFFDLELDGAYAYP' A
#
# COMPACT_ATOMS: atom_id res chain seq x y z
N MET A 1 -6.97 10.14 -7.14
CA MET A 1 -6.35 9.04 -7.90
C MET A 1 -7.14 7.73 -7.79
N ARG A 2 -7.40 7.20 -6.59
CA ARG A 2 -8.24 5.98 -6.45
C ARG A 2 -9.65 6.15 -7.01
N ASP A 3 -10.34 7.22 -6.62
CA ASP A 3 -11.72 7.46 -7.06
C ASP A 3 -11.83 7.67 -8.57
N GLU A 4 -10.79 8.26 -9.17
CA GLU A 4 -10.67 8.40 -10.62
C GLU A 4 -10.56 7.02 -11.31
N ILE A 5 -9.76 6.10 -10.75
CA ILE A 5 -9.69 4.71 -11.25
C ILE A 5 -11.04 4.01 -11.10
N LEU A 6 -11.71 4.18 -9.96
CA LEU A 6 -13.03 3.60 -9.70
C LEU A 6 -14.14 4.15 -10.60
N SER A 7 -14.01 5.39 -11.07
CA SER A 7 -14.97 6.02 -11.98
C SER A 7 -14.91 5.52 -13.43
N ARG A 8 -13.92 4.70 -13.79
CA ARG A 8 -13.75 4.21 -15.17
C ARG A 8 -14.84 3.19 -15.54
N PRO A 9 -15.69 3.46 -16.53
CA PRO A 9 -16.81 2.59 -16.88
C PRO A 9 -16.34 1.18 -17.30
N GLU A 10 -15.14 1.06 -17.89
CA GLU A 10 -14.54 -0.21 -18.29
C GLU A 10 -14.23 -1.13 -17.11
N LEU A 11 -13.99 -0.55 -15.92
CA LEU A 11 -13.66 -1.28 -14.70
C LEU A 11 -14.88 -1.57 -13.83
N ALA A 12 -16.05 -0.99 -14.13
CA ALA A 12 -17.25 -1.07 -13.29
C ALA A 12 -17.70 -2.51 -12.98
N ASN A 13 -17.45 -3.46 -13.90
CA ASN A 13 -17.84 -4.87 -13.76
C ASN A 13 -16.73 -5.76 -13.16
N VAL A 14 -15.53 -5.22 -12.90
CA VAL A 14 -14.45 -5.99 -12.28
C VAL A 14 -14.81 -6.31 -10.84
N LYS A 15 -14.67 -7.58 -10.43
CA LYS A 15 -15.02 -8.04 -9.08
C LYS A 15 -14.35 -7.20 -7.98
N ALA A 16 -13.06 -6.87 -8.13
CA ALA A 16 -12.33 -6.05 -7.17
C ALA A 16 -12.97 -4.67 -6.96
N VAL A 17 -13.48 -4.03 -8.03
CA VAL A 17 -14.19 -2.74 -7.96
C VAL A 17 -15.52 -2.90 -7.23
N ARG A 18 -16.31 -3.92 -7.60
CA ARG A 18 -17.61 -4.22 -6.98
C ARG A 18 -17.50 -4.57 -5.49
N ASP A 19 -16.45 -5.27 -5.11
CA ASP A 19 -16.17 -5.68 -3.74
C ASP A 19 -15.46 -4.58 -2.92
N GLY A 20 -15.15 -3.42 -3.52
CA GLY A 20 -14.41 -2.34 -2.86
C GLY A 20 -12.95 -2.64 -2.52
N ARG A 21 -12.38 -3.70 -3.12
CA ARG A 21 -11.00 -4.18 -2.90
C ARG A 21 -10.05 -3.64 -3.96
N VAL A 22 -9.96 -2.31 -4.05
CA VAL A 22 -9.07 -1.61 -4.97
C VAL A 22 -8.08 -0.80 -4.16
N HIS A 23 -6.80 -1.16 -4.23
CA HIS A 23 -5.74 -0.52 -3.46
C HIS A 23 -4.78 0.23 -4.37
N VAL A 24 -4.15 1.26 -3.82
CA VAL A 24 -3.14 2.06 -4.51
C VAL A 24 -1.83 1.99 -3.73
N LEU A 25 -0.77 1.56 -4.41
CA LEU A 25 0.59 1.52 -3.87
C LEU A 25 1.47 2.54 -4.60
N ASN A 26 2.26 3.32 -3.84
CA ASN A 26 3.22 4.24 -4.41
C ASN A 26 4.36 3.47 -5.09
N SER A 27 4.73 3.86 -6.32
CA SER A 27 5.79 3.19 -7.09
C SER A 27 7.15 3.19 -6.39
N LYS A 28 7.42 4.15 -5.49
CA LYS A 28 8.63 4.18 -4.65
C LYS A 28 8.75 2.96 -3.72
N ALA A 29 7.62 2.32 -3.38
CA ALA A 29 7.57 1.11 -2.57
C ALA A 29 7.56 -0.18 -3.41
N ASN A 30 7.71 -0.08 -4.73
CA ASN A 30 7.63 -1.23 -5.64
C ASN A 30 9.01 -1.80 -6.03
N SER A 31 10.11 -1.15 -5.64
CA SER A 31 11.46 -1.60 -5.96
C SER A 31 12.51 -1.00 -5.02
N GLY A 32 13.74 -1.55 -5.08
CA GLY A 32 14.86 -1.11 -4.26
C GLY A 32 14.66 -1.43 -2.77
N LEU A 33 15.38 -0.72 -1.90
CA LEU A 33 15.37 -1.00 -0.45
C LEU A 33 13.97 -0.84 0.18
N ARG A 34 13.09 -0.05 -0.45
CA ARG A 34 11.72 0.17 0.04
C ARG A 34 10.71 -0.86 -0.49
N SER A 35 11.12 -1.85 -1.31
CA SER A 35 10.20 -2.86 -1.86
C SER A 35 9.51 -3.66 -0.75
N ILE A 36 10.23 -3.93 0.35
CA ILE A 36 9.70 -4.64 1.51
C ILE A 36 8.45 -3.96 2.09
N ILE A 37 8.37 -2.63 2.03
CA ILE A 37 7.18 -1.89 2.49
C ILE A 37 5.98 -2.19 1.58
N GLY A 38 6.20 -2.20 0.26
CA GLY A 38 5.16 -2.59 -0.70
C GLY A 38 4.71 -4.04 -0.52
N GLU A 39 5.65 -4.95 -0.30
CA GLU A 39 5.37 -6.36 -0.01
C GLU A 39 4.53 -6.52 1.27
N LEU A 40 4.80 -5.75 2.33
CA LEU A 40 4.01 -5.75 3.56
C LEU A 40 2.58 -5.23 3.33
N TYR A 41 2.41 -4.18 2.54
CA TYR A 41 1.06 -3.71 2.16
C TYR A 41 0.30 -4.78 1.37
N LEU A 42 0.94 -5.42 0.38
CA LEU A 42 0.34 -6.51 -0.39
C LEU A 42 -0.05 -7.70 0.52
N ALA A 43 0.85 -8.09 1.42
CA ALA A 43 0.60 -9.18 2.37
C ALA A 43 -0.60 -8.88 3.27
N LYS A 44 -0.68 -7.67 3.84
CA LYS A 44 -1.81 -7.24 4.68
C LYS A 44 -3.12 -7.15 3.88
N TRP A 45 -3.10 -6.70 2.63
CA TRP A 45 -4.30 -6.64 1.79
C TRP A 45 -4.80 -8.03 1.37
N PHE A 46 -3.89 -8.96 1.08
CA PHE A 46 -4.27 -10.32 0.66
C PHE A 46 -4.67 -11.20 1.84
N HIS A 47 -4.06 -11.01 3.00
CA HIS A 47 -4.23 -11.85 4.18
C HIS A 47 -4.37 -11.02 5.47
N PRO A 48 -5.42 -10.19 5.60
CA PRO A 48 -5.53 -9.24 6.71
C PRO A 48 -5.54 -9.89 8.10
N GLN A 49 -6.03 -11.13 8.22
CA GLN A 49 -6.03 -11.86 9.49
C GLN A 49 -4.64 -12.37 9.89
N LEU A 50 -3.76 -12.68 8.92
CA LEU A 50 -2.41 -13.18 9.20
C LEU A 50 -1.44 -12.04 9.53
N PHE A 51 -1.78 -10.82 9.14
CA PHE A 51 -0.95 -9.61 9.32
C PHE A 51 -1.74 -8.54 10.08
N GLU A 52 -2.62 -8.94 10.99
CA GLU A 52 -3.46 -8.00 11.74
C GLU A 52 -2.63 -7.09 12.64
N ASP A 53 -1.55 -7.64 13.21
CA ASP A 53 -0.57 -7.03 14.12
C ASP A 53 0.52 -6.22 13.42
N VAL A 54 0.61 -6.28 12.09
CA VAL A 54 1.63 -5.54 11.32
C VAL A 54 1.05 -4.24 10.78
N ASP A 55 1.66 -3.10 11.13
CA ASP A 55 1.42 -1.82 10.45
C ASP A 55 2.58 -1.51 9.47
N PRO A 56 2.35 -1.66 8.14
CA PRO A 56 3.39 -1.37 7.15
C PRO A 56 3.86 0.10 7.16
N GLY A 57 3.03 1.04 7.63
CA GLY A 57 3.37 2.44 7.82
C GLY A 57 4.39 2.65 8.93
N GLU A 58 4.18 2.00 10.09
CA GLU A 58 5.14 2.04 11.20
C GLU A 58 6.48 1.42 10.80
N VAL A 59 6.45 0.28 10.11
CA VAL A 59 7.68 -0.36 9.59
C VAL A 59 8.42 0.55 8.62
N HIS A 60 7.70 1.28 7.76
CA HIS A 60 8.31 2.24 6.85
C HIS A 60 8.96 3.39 7.61
N GLN A 61 8.28 3.93 8.62
CA GLN A 61 8.83 5.00 9.45
C GLN A 61 10.11 4.56 10.17
N ASP A 62 10.10 3.36 10.79
CA ASP A 62 11.29 2.79 11.44
C ASP A 62 12.46 2.62 10.45
N MET A 63 12.18 2.11 9.25
CA MET A 63 13.20 1.93 8.22
C MET A 63 13.82 3.26 7.78
N ILE A 64 13.01 4.30 7.55
CA ILE A 64 13.53 5.61 7.14
C ILE A 64 14.37 6.23 8.25
N ARG A 65 13.89 6.16 9.49
CA ARG A 65 14.63 6.68 10.63
C ARG A 65 15.97 5.96 10.84
N ARG A 66 15.97 4.63 10.81
CA ARG A 66 17.16 3.82 11.14
C ARG A 66 18.22 3.82 10.05
N PHE A 67 17.82 3.78 8.78
CA PHE A 67 18.78 3.61 7.68
C PHE A 67 19.09 4.89 6.92
N PHE A 68 18.26 5.93 7.06
CA PHE A 68 18.44 7.20 6.35
C PHE A 68 18.59 8.40 7.28
N ASP A 69 18.35 8.26 8.59
CA ASP A 69 18.35 9.37 9.57
C ASP A 69 17.42 10.52 9.14
N LEU A 70 16.27 10.15 8.58
CA LEU A 70 15.23 11.05 8.11
C LEU A 70 13.90 10.73 8.79
N GLU A 71 12.96 11.66 8.72
CA GLU A 71 11.56 11.42 9.04
C GLU A 71 10.78 11.08 7.76
N LEU A 72 9.77 10.22 7.88
CA LEU A 72 8.96 9.81 6.74
C LEU A 72 8.03 10.97 6.32
N ASP A 73 8.19 11.44 5.08
CA ASP A 73 7.31 12.46 4.49
C ASP A 73 6.39 11.85 3.41
N GLY A 74 5.09 12.15 3.50
CA GLY A 74 4.04 11.72 2.56
C GLY A 74 3.34 10.39 2.88
N ALA A 75 2.29 10.08 2.10
CA ALA A 75 1.53 8.83 2.17
C ALA A 75 1.89 7.89 1.02
N TYR A 76 2.10 6.61 1.33
CA TYR A 76 2.70 5.63 0.42
C TYR A 76 1.75 4.49 0.01
N ALA A 77 0.59 4.41 0.66
CA ALA A 77 -0.47 3.47 0.32
C ALA A 77 -1.82 4.08 0.66
N TYR A 78 -2.84 3.74 -0.13
CA TYR A 78 -4.23 4.12 0.13
C TYR A 78 -5.12 2.88 -0.03
N PRO A 79 -6.06 2.64 0.91
CA PRO A 79 -7.06 1.58 0.78
C PRO A 79 -8.02 1.86 -0.38
#